data_AF-A0A2E9JI29-F1
#
_entry.id   AF-A0A2E9JI29-F1
#
_cell.length_a   1.000
_cell.length_b   1.000
_cell.length_c   1.000
_cell.angle_alpha   90.00
_cell.angle_beta   90.00
_cell.angle_gamma   90.00
#
_symmetry.space_group_name_H-M   'P 1'
#
loop_
_entity.id
_entity.type
_entity.pdbx_description
1 polymer ?
#
loop_
_entity_poly.entity_id
_entity_poly.type
_entity_poly.pdbx_seq_one_letter_code
_entity_poly.pdbx_strand_id
1 'polypeptide(L)'
;MENQHGANRGSDFNPTWLGVVAVLFGVLLFASQGTELLKQLVIVPGTAAELGIAADCRPDELEEEGLSLQECQLLLSSVQISLASSPGWFRPVQIFLSLSSSLAAILSVAVGMALVADRRGPATLAVPVFGLLILLDCAGFIAVLNTGPLLRAQYLWPALLWFFIHACLFTAALVRRQQQLASDD
;
A
#
# COMPACT_ATOMS: atom_id res chain seq x y z
N MET A 1 29.91 -51.62 -5.54
CA MET A 1 28.51 -51.64 -5.07
C MET A 1 28.49 -50.76 -3.82
N GLU A 2 27.88 -49.59 -3.72
CA GLU A 2 26.94 -48.87 -4.57
C GLU A 2 27.00 -47.39 -4.11
N ASN A 3 27.03 -46.46 -5.06
CA ASN A 3 26.99 -45.02 -4.82
C ASN A 3 25.61 -44.62 -4.28
N GLN A 4 25.53 -43.89 -3.17
CA GLN A 4 24.36 -43.04 -2.89
C GLN A 4 24.66 -41.60 -3.24
N HIS A 5 24.44 -41.33 -4.53
CA HIS A 5 24.15 -40.02 -5.07
C HIS A 5 22.68 -39.71 -4.81
N GLY A 6 22.36 -38.48 -4.40
CA GLY A 6 21.06 -37.87 -4.67
C GLY A 6 19.99 -38.01 -3.59
N ALA A 7 20.09 -37.20 -2.54
CA ALA A 7 18.91 -36.57 -1.97
C ALA A 7 19.02 -35.07 -2.28
N ASN A 8 18.40 -34.69 -3.39
CA ASN A 8 18.10 -33.34 -3.80
C ASN A 8 17.44 -32.60 -2.61
N ARG A 9 18.20 -31.78 -1.85
CA ARG A 9 17.60 -30.78 -0.95
C ARG A 9 16.97 -29.72 -1.83
N GLY A 10 15.76 -30.02 -2.29
CA GLY A 10 14.88 -29.02 -2.87
C GLY A 10 14.65 -27.95 -1.82
N SER A 11 15.24 -26.77 -2.05
CA SER A 11 15.04 -25.51 -1.34
C SER A 11 14.53 -25.64 0.10
N ASP A 12 15.44 -25.60 1.07
CA ASP A 12 15.11 -25.30 2.47
C ASP A 12 14.43 -23.91 2.52
N PHE A 13 13.12 -23.85 2.28
CA PHE A 13 12.34 -22.62 2.39
C PHE A 13 12.31 -22.23 3.86
N ASN A 14 13.21 -21.30 4.23
CA ASN A 14 13.36 -20.83 5.59
C ASN A 14 12.05 -20.20 6.09
N PRO A 15 11.36 -20.76 7.11
CA PRO A 15 10.04 -20.28 7.56
C PRO A 15 10.01 -18.79 7.96
N THR A 16 11.18 -18.19 8.20
CA THR A 16 11.38 -16.76 8.48
C THR A 16 11.04 -15.84 7.30
N TRP A 17 11.04 -16.35 6.05
CA TRP A 17 10.84 -15.53 4.85
C TRP A 17 9.50 -14.78 4.86
N LEU A 18 8.41 -15.43 5.30
CA LEU A 18 7.09 -14.82 5.35
C LEU A 18 7.08 -13.58 6.26
N GLY A 19 7.75 -13.67 7.40
CA GLY A 19 7.87 -12.55 8.33
C GLY A 19 8.67 -11.38 7.75
N VAL A 20 9.79 -11.68 7.07
CA VAL A 20 10.61 -10.66 6.41
C VAL A 20 9.82 -9.94 5.31
N VAL A 21 9.11 -10.69 4.47
CA VAL A 21 8.30 -10.13 3.37
C VAL A 21 7.13 -9.32 3.92
N ALA A 22 6.48 -9.77 5.00
CA ALA A 22 5.42 -9.03 5.67
C ALA A 22 5.92 -7.70 6.25
N VAL A 23 7.10 -7.68 6.88
CA VAL A 23 7.72 -6.44 7.37
C VAL A 23 8.03 -5.49 6.20
N LEU A 24 8.67 -6.00 5.14
CA LEU A 24 9.04 -5.20 3.98
C LEU A 24 7.80 -4.53 3.35
N PHE A 25 6.79 -5.31 3.00
CA PHE A 25 5.58 -4.76 2.37
C PHE A 25 4.74 -3.95 3.34
N GLY A 26 4.75 -4.25 4.64
CA GLY A 26 4.12 -3.41 5.66
C GLY A 26 4.73 -2.01 5.73
N VAL A 27 6.06 -1.90 5.69
CA VAL A 27 6.75 -0.60 5.65
C VAL A 27 6.46 0.15 4.35
N LEU A 28 6.52 -0.53 3.20
CA LEU A 28 6.22 0.06 1.90
C LEU A 28 4.76 0.53 1.81
N LEU A 29 3.82 -0.24 2.33
CA LEU A 29 2.41 0.13 2.39
C LEU A 29 2.21 1.35 3.29
N PHE A 30 2.81 1.37 4.48
CA PHE A 30 2.73 2.52 5.38
C PHE A 30 3.26 3.80 4.71
N ALA A 31 4.40 3.72 4.01
CA ALA A 31 4.94 4.84 3.26
C ALA A 31 3.97 5.30 2.14
N SER A 32 3.47 4.36 1.33
CA SER A 32 2.50 4.63 0.25
C SER A 32 1.24 5.33 0.77
N GLN A 33 0.62 4.76 1.82
CA GLN A 33 -0.62 5.28 2.38
C GLN A 33 -0.41 6.56 3.17
N GLY A 34 0.76 6.76 3.78
CA GLY A 34 1.14 8.02 4.41
C GLY A 34 1.28 9.16 3.40
N THR A 35 1.92 8.92 2.26
CA THR A 35 2.00 9.89 1.15
C THR A 35 0.61 10.20 0.59
N GLU A 36 -0.23 9.20 0.40
CA GLU A 36 -1.60 9.42 -0.07
C GLU A 36 -2.44 10.20 0.93
N LEU A 37 -2.32 9.90 2.23
CA LEU A 37 -3.01 10.65 3.27
C LEU A 37 -2.58 12.13 3.27
N LEU A 38 -1.27 12.40 3.18
CA LEU A 38 -0.75 13.76 3.10
C LEU A 38 -1.27 14.48 1.86
N LYS A 39 -1.27 13.81 0.70
CA LYS A 39 -1.85 14.33 -0.56
C LYS A 39 -3.30 14.77 -0.35
N GLN A 40 -4.14 13.92 0.25
CA GLN A 40 -5.56 14.21 0.45
C GLN A 40 -5.80 15.31 1.51
N LEU A 41 -4.89 15.47 2.48
CA LEU A 41 -4.99 16.51 3.50
C LEU A 41 -4.52 17.89 3.00
N VAL A 42 -3.52 17.94 2.13
CA VAL A 42 -2.94 19.18 1.60
C VAL A 42 -3.69 19.69 0.36
N ILE A 43 -4.12 18.79 -0.52
CA ILE A 43 -4.87 19.15 -1.73
C ILE A 43 -6.37 19.28 -1.37
N VAL A 44 -6.72 20.43 -0.82
CA VAL A 44 -8.07 20.75 -0.33
C VAL A 44 -8.88 21.52 -1.39
N PRO A 45 -10.18 21.26 -1.55
CA PRO A 45 -11.09 22.16 -2.25
C PRO A 45 -11.14 23.55 -1.59
N GLY A 46 -11.25 24.62 -2.38
CA GLY A 46 -11.19 26.03 -1.96
C GLY A 46 -9.78 26.62 -1.93
N THR A 47 -8.78 25.88 -2.40
CA THR A 47 -7.41 26.37 -2.59
C THR A 47 -7.31 27.24 -3.85
N ALA A 48 -6.29 28.10 -3.92
CA ALA A 48 -6.02 28.94 -5.09
C ALA A 48 -5.96 28.13 -6.40
N ALA A 49 -5.52 26.87 -6.32
CA ALA A 49 -5.54 25.93 -7.43
C ALA A 49 -6.96 25.67 -7.98
N GLU A 50 -7.96 25.39 -7.12
CA GLU A 50 -9.34 25.15 -7.58
C GLU A 50 -10.01 26.41 -8.15
N LEU A 51 -9.68 27.58 -7.60
CA LEU A 51 -10.22 28.87 -8.05
C LEU A 51 -9.70 29.32 -9.43
N GLY A 52 -8.87 28.50 -10.09
CA GLY A 52 -8.30 28.82 -11.40
C GLY A 52 -7.38 30.04 -11.36
N ILE A 53 -6.90 30.42 -10.17
CA ILE A 53 -5.92 31.49 -10.02
C ILE A 53 -4.65 31.01 -10.73
N ALA A 54 -4.12 31.88 -11.59
CA ALA A 54 -2.91 31.59 -12.34
C ALA A 54 -1.79 31.16 -11.39
N ALA A 55 -0.94 30.25 -11.86
CA ALA A 55 0.19 29.77 -11.08
C ALA A 55 1.04 30.96 -10.60
N ASP A 56 1.17 31.10 -9.28
CA ASP A 56 2.08 32.05 -8.67
C ASP A 56 3.50 31.47 -8.74
N CYS A 57 3.99 31.23 -9.97
CA CYS A 57 5.34 30.70 -10.23
C CYS A 57 6.35 31.84 -10.08
N ARG A 58 6.56 32.28 -8.84
CA ARG A 58 7.48 33.38 -8.53
C ARG A 58 8.92 32.98 -8.84
N PRO A 59 9.71 33.85 -9.48
CA PRO A 59 11.06 33.53 -9.92
C PRO A 59 12.00 33.19 -8.76
N ASP A 60 11.78 33.77 -7.56
CA ASP A 60 12.57 33.46 -6.37
C ASP A 60 12.29 32.05 -5.82
N GLU A 61 11.04 31.57 -5.87
CA GLU A 61 10.70 30.20 -5.45
C GLU A 61 11.14 29.16 -6.49
N LEU A 62 11.09 29.50 -7.78
CA LEU A 62 11.60 28.65 -8.86
C LEU A 62 13.11 28.39 -8.72
N GLU A 63 13.88 29.43 -8.35
CA GLU A 63 15.33 29.31 -8.11
C GLU A 63 15.62 28.49 -6.84
N GLU A 64 14.82 28.66 -5.77
CA GLU A 64 14.97 27.90 -4.52
C GLU A 64 14.63 26.41 -4.68
N GLU A 65 13.56 26.07 -5.40
CA GLU A 65 13.12 24.69 -5.64
C GLU A 65 13.83 24.01 -6.84
N GLY A 66 14.62 24.77 -7.60
CA GLY A 66 15.33 24.26 -8.79
C GLY A 66 14.39 23.87 -9.93
N LEU A 67 13.25 24.54 -10.07
CA LEU A 67 12.21 24.26 -11.05
C LEU A 67 12.26 25.25 -12.21
N SER A 68 12.00 24.78 -13.42
CA SER A 68 11.70 25.66 -14.55
C SER A 68 10.27 26.22 -14.44
N LEU A 69 10.04 27.39 -15.04
CA LEU A 69 8.70 27.99 -15.13
C LEU A 69 7.68 27.03 -15.78
N GLN A 70 8.12 26.24 -16.77
CA GLN A 70 7.26 25.27 -17.45
C GLN A 70 6.90 24.08 -16.55
N GLU A 71 7.83 23.59 -15.73
CA GLU A 71 7.56 22.53 -14.75
C GLU A 71 6.57 23.01 -13.67
N CYS A 72 6.73 24.23 -13.16
CA CYS A 72 5.80 24.81 -12.20
C CYS A 72 4.36 24.89 -12.76
N GLN A 73 4.21 25.36 -14.01
CA GLN A 73 2.90 25.43 -14.67
C GLN A 73 2.29 24.03 -14.89
N LEU A 74 3.11 23.04 -15.26
CA LEU A 74 2.67 21.66 -15.43
C LEU A 74 2.20 21.04 -14.11
N LEU A 75 2.96 21.21 -13.03
CA LEU A 75 2.61 20.70 -11.70
C LEU A 75 1.27 21.27 -11.23
N LEU A 76 1.06 22.59 -11.37
CA LEU A 76 -0.21 23.20 -11.00
C LEU A 76 -1.36 22.69 -11.87
N SER A 77 -1.17 22.62 -13.19
CA SER A 77 -2.21 22.12 -14.10
C SER A 77 -2.62 20.69 -13.73
N SER A 78 -1.67 19.84 -13.34
CA SER A 78 -1.94 18.48 -12.86
C SER A 78 -2.79 18.49 -11.58
N VAL A 79 -2.51 19.38 -10.63
CA VAL A 79 -3.30 19.51 -9.40
C VAL A 79 -4.72 20.01 -9.70
N GLN A 80 -4.86 21.02 -10.57
CA GLN A 80 -6.16 21.54 -10.99
C GLN A 80 -7.02 20.48 -11.69
N ILE A 81 -6.42 19.72 -12.60
CA ILE A 81 -7.07 18.62 -13.29
C ILE A 81 -7.47 17.53 -12.29
N SER A 82 -6.62 17.21 -11.31
CA SER A 82 -6.94 16.24 -10.25
C SER A 82 -8.10 16.70 -9.36
N LEU A 83 -8.17 17.99 -9.02
CA LEU A 83 -9.26 18.57 -8.23
C LEU A 83 -10.58 18.57 -9.02
N ALA A 84 -10.56 19.05 -10.26
CA ALA A 84 -11.75 19.14 -11.12
C ALA A 84 -12.33 17.77 -11.50
N SER A 85 -11.49 16.73 -11.56
CA SER A 85 -11.90 15.37 -11.92
C SER A 85 -12.31 14.50 -10.72
N SER A 86 -12.08 14.96 -9.48
CA SER A 86 -12.38 14.20 -8.28
C SER A 86 -13.83 14.37 -7.83
N PRO A 87 -14.62 13.28 -7.71
CA PRO A 87 -15.91 13.34 -7.06
C PRO A 87 -15.77 13.82 -5.61
N GLY A 88 -16.71 14.63 -5.11
CA GLY A 88 -16.66 15.18 -3.75
C GLY A 88 -16.65 14.13 -2.64
N TRP A 89 -17.16 12.92 -2.90
CA TRP A 89 -17.13 11.79 -1.97
C TRP A 89 -15.81 11.02 -1.95
N PHE A 90 -14.99 11.13 -3.00
CA PHE A 90 -13.79 10.30 -3.16
C PHE A 90 -12.73 10.65 -2.12
N ARG A 91 -12.54 11.95 -1.86
CA ARG A 91 -11.57 12.45 -0.88
C ARG A 91 -11.79 11.91 0.54
N PRO A 92 -12.97 12.07 1.18
CA PRO A 92 -13.17 11.52 2.53
C PRO A 92 -13.03 9.99 2.58
N VAL A 93 -13.44 9.27 1.53
CA VAL A 93 -13.21 7.82 1.41
C VAL A 93 -11.72 7.50 1.37
N GLN A 94 -10.94 8.24 0.57
CA GLN A 94 -9.51 8.01 0.42
C GLN A 94 -8.73 8.34 1.70
N ILE A 95 -9.12 9.38 2.44
CA ILE A 95 -8.57 9.70 3.76
C ILE A 95 -8.81 8.54 4.73
N PHE A 96 -10.06 8.08 4.82
CA PHE A 96 -10.43 6.96 5.69
C PHE A 96 -9.64 5.70 5.35
N LEU A 97 -9.63 5.30 4.09
CA LEU A 97 -8.91 4.11 3.62
C LEU A 97 -7.40 4.22 3.85
N SER A 98 -6.80 5.39 3.60
CA SER A 98 -5.36 5.61 3.81
C SER A 98 -5.00 5.51 5.29
N LEU A 99 -5.82 6.07 6.17
CA LEU A 99 -5.62 5.96 7.62
C LEU A 99 -5.77 4.52 8.11
N SER A 100 -6.85 3.83 7.73
CA SER A 100 -7.10 2.43 8.09
C SER A 100 -5.99 1.50 7.57
N SER A 101 -5.56 1.70 6.33
CA SER A 101 -4.48 0.90 5.72
C SER A 101 -3.14 1.17 6.37
N SER A 102 -2.85 2.42 6.77
CA SER A 102 -1.64 2.75 7.53
C SER A 102 -1.60 2.05 8.88
N LEU A 103 -2.72 2.02 9.61
CA LEU A 103 -2.82 1.28 10.88
C LEU A 103 -2.67 -0.23 10.67
N ALA A 104 -3.34 -0.79 9.67
CA ALA A 104 -3.21 -2.21 9.32
C ALA A 104 -1.78 -2.57 8.87
N ALA A 105 -1.08 -1.66 8.19
CA ALA A 105 0.33 -1.82 7.81
C ALA A 105 1.23 -1.92 9.03
N ILE A 106 1.05 -1.07 10.04
CA ILE A 106 1.79 -1.14 11.30
C ILE A 106 1.54 -2.47 12.01
N LEU A 107 0.28 -2.93 12.05
CA LEU A 107 -0.07 -4.26 12.60
C LEU A 107 0.61 -5.38 11.82
N SER A 108 0.65 -5.29 10.49
CA SER A 108 1.35 -6.23 9.61
C SER A 108 2.84 -6.31 9.93
N VAL A 109 3.50 -5.17 10.14
CA VAL A 109 4.91 -5.10 10.55
C VAL A 109 5.11 -5.78 11.91
N ALA A 110 4.25 -5.51 12.89
CA ALA A 110 4.33 -6.11 14.22
C ALA A 110 4.18 -7.65 14.16
N VAL A 111 3.21 -8.15 13.39
CA VAL A 111 3.02 -9.59 13.17
C VAL A 111 4.18 -10.19 12.37
N GLY A 112 4.69 -9.49 11.36
CA GLY A 112 5.85 -9.90 10.59
C GLY A 112 7.09 -10.08 11.47
N MET A 113 7.38 -9.13 12.36
CA MET A 113 8.46 -9.27 13.35
C MET A 113 8.24 -10.47 14.28
N ALA A 114 7.00 -10.73 14.70
CA ALA A 114 6.68 -11.89 15.53
C ALA A 114 6.87 -13.23 14.78
N LEU A 115 6.56 -13.27 13.47
CA LEU A 115 6.80 -14.41 12.58
C LEU A 115 8.30 -14.65 12.36
N VAL A 116 9.11 -13.59 12.27
CA VAL A 116 10.58 -13.67 12.16
C VAL A 116 11.19 -14.24 13.44
N ALA A 117 10.69 -13.82 14.60
CA ALA A 117 11.18 -14.27 15.90
C ALA A 117 10.71 -15.69 16.30
N ASP A 118 10.01 -16.39 15.40
CA ASP A 118 9.43 -17.72 15.57
C ASP A 118 8.71 -17.93 16.91
N ARG A 119 8.00 -16.88 17.37
CA ARG A 119 7.15 -17.00 18.57
C ARG A 119 6.04 -18.01 18.27
N ARG A 120 5.52 -18.70 19.30
CA ARG A 120 4.30 -19.54 19.15
C ARG A 120 3.07 -18.64 18.97
N GLY A 121 2.16 -18.99 18.05
CA GLY A 121 0.89 -18.26 17.79
C GLY A 121 0.83 -17.11 16.74
N PRO A 122 1.90 -16.58 16.12
CA PRO A 122 1.81 -15.45 15.20
C PRO A 122 1.15 -15.78 13.86
N ALA A 123 1.11 -17.04 13.41
CA ALA A 123 0.34 -17.37 12.20
C ALA A 123 -1.17 -17.25 12.43
N THR A 124 -1.65 -17.51 13.64
CA THR A 124 -3.05 -17.30 14.04
C THR A 124 -3.43 -15.81 14.00
N LEU A 125 -2.48 -14.92 14.31
CA LEU A 125 -2.67 -13.46 14.21
C LEU A 125 -2.42 -12.92 12.78
N ALA A 126 -1.59 -13.59 11.98
CA ALA A 126 -1.30 -13.18 10.61
C ALA A 126 -2.52 -13.29 9.69
N VAL A 127 -3.31 -14.35 9.83
CA VAL A 127 -4.52 -14.56 9.02
C VAL A 127 -5.52 -13.39 9.13
N PRO A 128 -5.98 -12.97 10.33
CA PRO A 128 -6.92 -11.84 10.42
C PRO A 128 -6.29 -10.51 9.98
N VAL A 129 -5.00 -10.29 10.21
CA VAL A 129 -4.33 -9.04 9.79
C VAL A 129 -4.22 -8.95 8.26
N PHE A 130 -3.74 -9.99 7.59
CA PHE A 130 -3.68 -10.01 6.13
C PHE A 130 -5.07 -10.05 5.50
N GLY A 131 -6.04 -10.68 6.16
CA GLY A 131 -7.45 -10.62 5.76
C GLY A 131 -8.03 -9.21 5.81
N LEU A 132 -7.71 -8.44 6.87
CA LEU A 132 -8.10 -7.04 6.98
C LEU A 132 -7.50 -6.18 5.85
N LEU A 133 -6.22 -6.40 5.51
CA LEU A 133 -5.56 -5.70 4.41
C LEU A 133 -6.27 -5.97 3.06
N ILE A 134 -6.62 -7.22 2.78
CA ILE A 134 -7.39 -7.58 1.57
C ILE A 134 -8.74 -6.86 1.54
N LEU A 135 -9.45 -6.76 2.68
CA LEU A 135 -10.71 -6.04 2.75
C LEU A 135 -10.55 -4.55 2.43
N LEU A 136 -9.48 -3.93 2.92
CA LEU A 136 -9.16 -2.54 2.62
C LEU A 136 -8.78 -2.35 1.14
N ASP A 137 -8.02 -3.27 0.55
CA ASP A 137 -7.69 -3.24 -0.88
C ASP A 137 -8.95 -3.36 -1.74
N CYS A 138 -9.86 -4.28 -1.39
CA CYS A 138 -11.14 -4.42 -2.06
C CYS A 138 -11.97 -3.14 -1.99
N ALA A 139 -12.05 -2.51 -0.81
CA ALA A 139 -12.76 -1.25 -0.63
C ALA A 139 -12.13 -0.13 -1.47
N GLY A 140 -10.80 -0.03 -1.50
CA GLY A 140 -10.07 0.92 -2.34
C GLY A 140 -10.28 0.68 -3.84
N PHE A 141 -10.21 -0.57 -4.27
CA PHE A 141 -10.46 -0.96 -5.65
C PHE A 141 -11.89 -0.60 -6.09
N ILE A 142 -12.90 -0.90 -5.27
CA ILE A 142 -14.29 -0.53 -5.52
C ILE A 142 -14.45 0.98 -5.58
N ALA A 143 -13.84 1.73 -4.65
CA ALA A 143 -13.87 3.18 -4.66
C ALA A 143 -13.30 3.72 -5.99
N VAL A 144 -12.12 3.26 -6.40
CA VAL A 144 -11.46 3.68 -7.64
C VAL A 144 -12.30 3.33 -8.88
N LEU A 145 -12.90 2.14 -8.95
CA LEU A 145 -13.75 1.75 -10.08
C LEU A 145 -14.92 2.71 -10.32
N ASN A 146 -15.43 3.33 -9.25
CA ASN A 146 -16.55 4.27 -9.29
C ASN A 146 -16.11 5.72 -9.54
N THR A 147 -14.83 5.97 -9.84
CA THR A 147 -14.30 7.31 -10.17
C THR A 147 -14.21 7.58 -11.68
N GLY A 148 -13.91 8.84 -12.03
CA GLY A 148 -13.61 9.25 -13.40
C GLY A 148 -12.38 8.55 -14.00
N PRO A 149 -12.23 8.58 -15.34
CA PRO A 149 -11.16 7.85 -16.04
C PRO A 149 -9.75 8.27 -15.62
N LEU A 150 -9.54 9.53 -15.25
CA LEU A 150 -8.25 10.03 -14.79
C LEU A 150 -7.82 9.39 -13.46
N LEU A 151 -8.71 9.38 -12.46
CA LEU A 151 -8.46 8.76 -11.16
C LEU A 151 -8.30 7.25 -11.29
N ARG A 152 -9.09 6.61 -12.16
CA ARG A 152 -8.90 5.20 -12.49
C ARG A 152 -7.51 4.94 -13.07
N ALA A 153 -7.03 5.75 -14.01
CA ALA A 153 -5.70 5.58 -14.57
C ALA A 153 -4.58 5.73 -13.51
N GLN A 154 -4.78 6.61 -12.53
CA GLN A 154 -3.81 6.85 -11.47
C GLN A 154 -3.80 5.76 -10.38
N TYR A 155 -4.98 5.28 -9.96
CA TYR A 155 -5.12 4.47 -8.74
C TYR A 155 -5.41 2.99 -8.98
N LEU A 156 -5.91 2.59 -10.16
CA LEU A 156 -6.36 1.21 -10.39
C LEU A 156 -5.20 0.22 -10.32
N TRP A 157 -4.07 0.56 -10.94
CA TRP A 157 -2.89 -0.31 -10.96
C TRP A 157 -2.26 -0.48 -9.57
N PRO A 158 -1.99 0.59 -8.79
CA PRO A 158 -1.58 0.46 -7.40
C PRO A 158 -2.55 -0.39 -6.56
N ALA A 159 -3.86 -0.19 -6.70
CA ALA A 159 -4.86 -0.95 -5.94
C ALA A 159 -4.80 -2.46 -6.24
N LEU A 160 -4.66 -2.84 -7.51
CA LEU A 160 -4.50 -4.25 -7.91
C LEU A 160 -3.19 -4.85 -7.38
N LEU A 161 -2.09 -4.10 -7.47
CA LEU A 161 -0.79 -4.57 -6.99
C LEU A 161 -0.84 -4.91 -5.49
N TRP A 162 -1.37 -4.00 -4.67
CA TRP A 162 -1.51 -4.23 -3.23
C TRP A 162 -2.43 -5.39 -2.90
N PHE A 163 -3.56 -5.50 -3.59
CA PHE A 163 -4.48 -6.63 -3.46
C PHE A 163 -3.76 -7.98 -3.66
N PHE A 164 -2.98 -8.12 -4.74
CA PHE A 164 -2.27 -9.37 -5.01
C PHE A 164 -1.16 -9.65 -4.00
N ILE A 165 -0.42 -8.64 -3.55
CA ILE A 165 0.60 -8.79 -2.50
C ILE A 165 -0.04 -9.33 -1.22
N HIS A 166 -1.13 -8.73 -0.76
CA HIS A 166 -1.81 -9.16 0.47
C HIS A 166 -2.50 -10.52 0.30
N ALA A 167 -3.04 -10.84 -0.87
CA ALA A 167 -3.56 -12.17 -1.18
C ALA A 167 -2.47 -13.25 -1.07
N CYS A 168 -1.27 -13.01 -1.62
CA CYS A 168 -0.13 -13.91 -1.48
C CYS A 168 0.29 -14.08 -0.01
N LEU A 169 0.38 -12.99 0.76
CA LEU A 169 0.70 -13.05 2.19
C LEU A 169 -0.36 -13.82 3.00
N PHE A 170 -1.64 -13.59 2.71
CA PHE A 170 -2.75 -14.28 3.35
C PHE A 170 -2.73 -15.78 3.08
N THR A 171 -2.56 -16.19 1.83
CA THR A 171 -2.45 -17.62 1.48
C THR A 171 -1.25 -18.29 2.16
N ALA A 172 -0.08 -17.64 2.18
CA ALA A 172 1.09 -18.14 2.89
C ALA A 172 0.85 -18.26 4.42
N ALA A 173 0.14 -17.30 5.02
CA ALA A 173 -0.24 -17.35 6.42
C ALA A 173 -1.23 -18.48 6.73
N LEU A 174 -2.20 -18.74 5.84
CA LEU A 174 -3.12 -19.87 5.97
C LEU A 174 -2.38 -21.21 5.96
N VAL A 175 -1.46 -21.40 5.00
CA VAL A 175 -0.63 -22.61 4.91
C VAL A 175 0.19 -22.79 6.19
N ARG A 176 0.87 -21.74 6.67
CA ARG A 176 1.65 -21.81 7.92
C ARG A 176 0.78 -22.13 9.13
N ARG A 177 -0.43 -21.57 9.22
CA ARG A 177 -1.36 -21.86 10.30
C ARG A 177 -1.80 -23.33 10.30
N GLN A 178 -2.07 -23.90 9.12
CA GLN A 178 -2.41 -25.32 9.00
C GLN A 178 -1.27 -26.23 9.42
N GLN A 179 -0.03 -25.89 9.03
CA GLN A 179 1.18 -26.62 9.47
C GLN A 179 1.37 -26.58 11.00
N GLN A 180 1.11 -25.43 11.63
CA GLN A 180 1.20 -25.29 13.09
C GLN A 180 0.14 -26.13 13.82
N LEU A 181 -1.10 -26.14 13.34
CA LEU A 181 -2.16 -26.96 13.94
C LEU A 181 -1.84 -28.45 13.80
N ALA A 182 -1.33 -28.88 12.64
CA ALA A 182 -0.95 -30.28 12.42
C ALA A 182 0.28 -30.74 13.22
N SER A 183 1.09 -29.82 13.75
CA SER A 183 2.23 -30.14 14.62
C SER A 183 1.90 -30.15 16.11
N ASP A 184 0.77 -29.54 16.50
CA ASP A 184 0.31 -29.47 17.89
C ASP A 184 -0.63 -30.64 18.26
N ASP A 185 -1.12 -31.40 17.27
CA ASP A 185 -1.88 -32.67 17.40
C ASP A 185 -0.96 -33.91 17.48
#